data_AF-A0AAN8QYI5-F1
#
_entry.id   AF-A0AAN8QYI5-F1
#
_cell.length_a   1.000
_cell.length_b   1.000
_cell.length_c   1.000
_cell.angle_alpha   90.00
_cell.angle_beta   90.00
_cell.angle_gamma   90.00
#
_symmetry.space_group_name_H-M   'P 1'
#
loop_
_entity.id
_entity.type
_entity.pdbx_description
1 polymer ?
#
loop_
_entity_poly.entity_id
_entity_poly.type
_entity_poly.pdbx_seq_one_letter_code
_entity_poly.pdbx_strand_id
1 'polypeptide(L)'
;MLKLALMRTATGKEDPKLPLLQRISSLELTASQIAAQINASQSSSNRHISTSTVQRRLLESGLHGRIAAKKPLLKDTNKKKRLYWAKKHEQWTLDWWKSVLWSDESKFEIFGSNRCVFVRRRVGEWMISACVVPTIKHG
;
A
#
# COMPACT_ATOMS: atom_id res chain seq x y z
N MET A 1 12.36 -11.05 21.84
CA MET A 1 11.31 -11.42 22.84
C MET A 1 10.08 -10.55 22.61
N LEU A 2 9.04 -11.07 21.97
CA LEU A 2 7.79 -10.33 21.73
C LEU A 2 6.88 -10.51 22.95
N LYS A 3 6.58 -9.41 23.65
CA LYS A 3 5.62 -9.37 24.75
C LYS A 3 4.24 -9.79 24.23
N LEU A 4 3.71 -10.86 24.83
CA LEU A 4 2.29 -11.22 24.82
C LEU A 4 1.45 -10.01 25.24
N ALA A 5 0.49 -9.61 24.42
CA ALA A 5 -0.67 -8.85 24.87
C ALA A 5 -1.85 -9.81 24.95
N LEU A 6 -2.32 -10.04 26.18
CA LEU A 6 -3.42 -10.93 26.53
C LEU A 6 -4.77 -10.39 26.05
N MET A 7 -5.48 -11.26 25.33
CA MET A 7 -6.94 -11.45 25.17
C MET A 7 -7.90 -10.48 25.91
N ARG A 8 -8.87 -9.93 25.16
CA ARG A 8 -10.25 -9.74 25.65
C ARG A 8 -11.28 -9.95 24.54
N THR A 9 -12.03 -11.04 24.61
CA THR A 9 -13.37 -11.21 24.02
C THR A 9 -14.25 -11.98 25.03
N ALA A 10 -15.53 -11.63 25.11
CA ALA A 10 -16.47 -11.99 26.18
C ALA A 10 -16.95 -13.46 26.20
N THR A 11 -16.23 -14.40 25.60
CA THR A 11 -16.61 -15.84 25.65
C THR A 11 -15.35 -16.69 25.70
N GLY A 12 -15.19 -17.47 26.77
CA GLY A 12 -14.00 -18.26 27.12
C GLY A 12 -13.74 -19.50 26.26
N LYS A 13 -13.67 -19.35 24.94
CA LYS A 13 -13.06 -20.35 24.05
C LYS A 13 -11.94 -19.69 23.28
N GLU A 14 -10.80 -20.37 23.22
CA GLU A 14 -9.55 -19.89 22.59
C GLU A 14 -9.83 -19.16 21.28
N ASP A 15 -9.34 -17.93 21.15
CA ASP A 15 -9.29 -17.19 19.90
C ASP A 15 -8.41 -18.02 18.95
N PRO A 16 -8.98 -18.73 17.96
CA PRO A 16 -8.18 -19.49 17.03
C PRO A 16 -7.57 -18.44 16.11
N LYS A 17 -6.38 -17.95 16.48
CA LYS A 17 -5.47 -17.09 15.72
C LYS A 17 -6.02 -16.79 14.34
N LEU A 18 -6.80 -15.70 14.19
CA LEU A 18 -7.49 -15.33 12.94
C LEU A 18 -6.70 -15.84 11.72
N PRO A 19 -7.03 -17.02 11.17
CA PRO A 19 -6.25 -17.63 10.09
C PRO A 19 -6.45 -16.87 8.77
N LEU A 20 -7.13 -15.73 8.84
CA LEU A 20 -7.64 -14.94 7.74
C LEU A 20 -6.75 -13.73 7.44
N LEU A 21 -5.80 -13.36 8.31
CA LEU A 21 -4.85 -12.28 7.98
C LEU A 21 -3.82 -12.70 6.91
N GLN A 22 -3.58 -14.00 6.73
CA GLN A 22 -2.75 -14.53 5.63
C GLN A 22 -3.48 -14.55 4.28
N ARG A 23 -4.80 -14.35 4.28
CA ARG A 23 -5.68 -14.51 3.10
C ARG A 23 -6.40 -13.23 2.70
N ILE A 24 -5.99 -12.07 3.22
CA ILE A 24 -6.38 -10.77 2.63
C ILE A 24 -5.34 -10.47 1.57
N SER A 25 -5.62 -10.98 0.37
CA SER A 25 -4.78 -10.83 -0.82
C SER A 25 -4.66 -9.39 -1.33
N SER A 26 -5.31 -8.42 -0.70
CA SER A 26 -5.30 -7.03 -1.17
C SER A 26 -5.23 -6.03 -0.03
N LEU A 27 -4.12 -5.27 -0.03
CA LEU A 27 -3.93 -4.09 0.81
C LEU A 27 -5.00 -3.01 0.53
N GLU A 28 -5.79 -3.16 -0.53
CA GLU A 28 -6.77 -2.20 -1.02
C GLU A 28 -8.15 -2.33 -0.35
N LEU A 29 -8.42 -3.40 0.41
CA LEU A 29 -9.74 -3.61 1.00
C LEU A 29 -9.96 -2.79 2.28
N THR A 30 -11.13 -2.16 2.32
CA THR A 30 -11.65 -1.49 3.53
C THR A 30 -12.04 -2.51 4.59
N ALA A 31 -12.15 -2.06 5.85
CA ALA A 31 -12.48 -2.97 6.95
C ALA A 31 -13.90 -3.55 6.82
N SER A 32 -14.82 -2.81 6.20
CA SER A 32 -16.18 -3.27 5.90
C SER A 32 -16.18 -4.38 4.86
N GLN A 33 -15.42 -4.21 3.77
CA GLN A 33 -15.27 -5.25 2.74
C GLN A 33 -14.64 -6.53 3.31
N ILE A 34 -13.62 -6.39 4.15
CA ILE A 34 -12.99 -7.53 4.84
C ILE A 34 -14.01 -8.23 5.75
N ALA A 35 -14.77 -7.49 6.55
CA ALA A 35 -15.81 -8.07 7.40
C ALA A 35 -16.87 -8.83 6.59
N ALA A 36 -17.35 -8.24 5.50
CA ALA A 36 -18.33 -8.86 4.62
C ALA A 36 -17.79 -10.16 3.99
N GLN A 37 -16.55 -10.17 3.50
CA GLN A 37 -15.93 -11.38 2.93
C GLN A 37 -15.77 -12.49 3.96
N ILE A 38 -15.35 -12.15 5.19
CA ILE A 38 -15.19 -13.14 6.26
C ILE A 38 -16.55 -13.72 6.64
N ASN A 39 -17.58 -12.89 6.80
CA ASN A 39 -18.93 -13.33 7.16
C ASN A 39 -19.56 -14.18 6.05
N ALA A 40 -19.36 -13.83 4.77
CA ALA A 40 -19.82 -14.62 3.64
C ALA A 40 -19.14 -15.99 3.53
N SER A 41 -17.89 -16.12 4.00
CA SER A 41 -17.16 -17.40 3.99
C SER A 41 -17.51 -18.31 5.17
N GLN A 42 -18.24 -17.80 6.16
CA GLN A 42 -18.55 -18.45 7.44
C GLN A 42 -20.04 -18.85 7.56
N SER A 43 -20.69 -19.18 6.43
CA SER A 43 -22.13 -19.48 6.33
C SER A 43 -22.63 -20.59 7.28
N SER A 44 -21.75 -21.48 7.76
CA SER A 44 -22.08 -22.58 8.68
C SER A 44 -21.93 -22.22 10.17
N SER A 45 -21.37 -21.06 10.49
CA SER A 45 -21.15 -20.59 11.86
C SER A 45 -22.05 -19.40 12.18
N ASN A 46 -22.82 -19.47 13.27
CA ASN A 46 -23.71 -18.40 13.74
C ASN A 46 -22.96 -17.19 14.35
N ARG A 47 -21.76 -16.86 13.85
CA ARG A 47 -20.88 -15.84 14.39
C ARG A 47 -20.56 -14.80 13.33
N HIS A 48 -21.31 -13.70 13.36
CA HIS A 48 -21.06 -12.54 12.52
C HIS A 48 -19.96 -11.65 13.12
N ILE A 49 -18.94 -11.32 12.34
CA ILE A 49 -17.85 -10.43 12.75
C ILE A 49 -18.22 -8.98 12.42
N SER A 50 -18.09 -8.09 13.41
CA SER A 50 -18.29 -6.65 13.21
C SER A 50 -17.09 -5.97 12.53
N THR A 51 -17.37 -4.89 11.81
CA THR A 51 -16.34 -4.04 11.19
C THR A 51 -15.35 -3.48 12.22
N SER A 52 -15.81 -3.10 13.41
CA SER A 52 -14.97 -2.61 14.52
C SER A 52 -13.96 -3.67 14.98
N THR A 53 -14.36 -4.94 15.03
CA THR A 53 -13.45 -6.04 15.35
C THR A 53 -12.35 -6.15 14.31
N VAL A 54 -12.70 -6.08 13.02
CA VAL A 54 -11.71 -6.09 11.93
C VAL A 54 -10.76 -4.91 12.01
N GLN A 55 -11.27 -3.69 12.24
CA GLN A 55 -10.43 -2.49 12.38
C GLN A 55 -9.42 -2.63 13.52
N ARG A 56 -9.88 -3.03 14.71
CA ARG A 56 -9.00 -3.23 15.87
C ARG A 56 -7.91 -4.25 15.58
N ARG A 57 -8.25 -5.39 14.97
CA ARG A 57 -7.27 -6.44 14.62
C ARG A 57 -6.25 -5.97 13.59
N LEU A 58 -6.66 -5.17 12.62
CA LEU A 58 -5.75 -4.57 11.63
C LEU A 58 -4.77 -3.58 12.30
N LEU A 59 -5.27 -2.75 13.22
CA LEU A 59 -4.44 -1.82 14.00
C LEU A 59 -3.47 -2.55 14.94
N GLU A 60 -3.93 -3.58 15.66
CA GLU A 60 -3.08 -4.46 16.48
C GLU A 60 -1.97 -5.12 15.63
N SER A 61 -2.29 -5.43 14.38
CA SER A 61 -1.33 -5.97 13.42
C SER A 61 -0.45 -4.89 12.77
N GLY A 62 -0.60 -3.61 13.11
CA GLY A 62 0.17 -2.49 12.55
C GLY A 62 -0.22 -2.07 11.13
N LEU A 63 -1.31 -2.59 10.57
CA LEU A 63 -1.80 -2.28 9.23
C LEU A 63 -2.74 -1.07 9.26
N HIS A 64 -2.22 0.07 8.81
CA HIS A 64 -2.95 1.33 8.79
C HIS A 64 -3.42 1.68 7.39
N GLY A 65 -4.63 2.24 7.28
CA GLY A 65 -5.08 2.86 6.03
C GLY A 65 -4.24 4.10 5.71
N ARG A 66 -3.66 4.13 4.51
CA ARG A 66 -2.81 5.21 3.99
C ARG A 66 -3.10 5.43 2.50
N ILE A 67 -2.81 6.63 2.00
CA ILE A 67 -2.86 6.87 0.55
C ILE A 67 -1.64 6.21 -0.10
N ALA A 68 -1.88 5.44 -1.16
CA ALA A 68 -0.84 4.81 -1.94
C ALA A 68 0.01 5.85 -2.67
N ALA A 69 1.33 5.64 -2.71
CA ALA A 69 2.20 6.51 -3.50
C ALA A 69 2.00 6.20 -4.99
N LYS A 70 1.91 7.23 -5.83
CA LYS A 70 1.93 7.08 -7.29
C LYS A 70 3.38 7.04 -7.77
N LYS A 71 3.80 5.99 -8.47
CA LYS A 71 5.17 5.86 -9.00
C LYS A 71 5.16 5.35 -10.43
N PRO A 72 6.08 5.83 -11.29
CA PRO A 72 6.17 5.34 -12.65
C PRO A 72 6.47 3.84 -12.68
N LEU A 73 5.71 3.10 -13.48
CA LEU A 73 6.01 1.70 -13.74
C LEU A 73 7.24 1.64 -14.66
N LEU A 74 8.37 1.19 -14.12
CA LEU A 74 9.64 1.10 -14.84
C LEU A 74 10.07 -0.36 -15.00
N LYS A 75 10.48 -0.72 -16.23
CA LYS A 75 11.22 -1.95 -16.49
C LYS A 75 12.57 -1.90 -15.78
N ASP A 76 13.11 -3.05 -15.38
CA ASP A 76 14.38 -3.11 -14.66
C ASP A 76 15.56 -2.59 -15.49
N THR A 77 15.52 -2.75 -16.81
CA THR A 77 16.48 -2.13 -17.74
C THR A 77 16.48 -0.61 -17.63
N ASN A 78 15.30 0.01 -17.55
CA ASN A 78 15.16 1.46 -17.40
C ASN A 78 15.60 1.93 -16.00
N LYS A 79 15.33 1.15 -14.94
CA LYS A 79 15.84 1.45 -13.60
C LYS A 79 17.37 1.50 -13.58
N LYS A 80 18.03 0.51 -14.19
CA LYS A 80 19.50 0.45 -14.30
C LYS A 80 20.06 1.65 -15.07
N LYS A 81 19.48 1.97 -16.24
CA LYS A 81 19.89 3.15 -17.04
C LYS A 81 19.75 4.46 -16.26
N ARG A 82 18.63 4.65 -15.55
CA ARG A 82 18.41 5.84 -14.71
C ARG A 82 19.42 5.94 -13.56
N LEU A 83 19.69 4.83 -12.88
CA LEU A 83 20.68 4.80 -11.79
C LEU A 83 22.09 5.11 -12.32
N TYR A 84 22.48 4.52 -13.45
CA TYR A 84 23.76 4.80 -14.08
C TYR A 84 23.88 6.29 -14.48
N TRP A 85 22.84 6.84 -15.10
CA TRP A 85 22.82 8.26 -15.46
C TRP A 85 22.95 9.14 -14.22
N ALA A 86 22.20 8.88 -13.16
CA ALA A 86 22.28 9.64 -11.91
C ALA A 86 23.68 9.60 -11.28
N LYS A 87 24.30 8.41 -11.19
CA LYS A 87 25.68 8.27 -10.68
C LYS A 87 26.70 9.00 -11.54
N LYS A 88 26.57 8.93 -12.88
CA LYS A 88 27.48 9.62 -13.80
C LYS A 88 27.45 11.15 -13.63
N HIS A 89 26.32 11.70 -13.20
CA HIS A 89 26.12 13.15 -13.06
C HIS A 89 26.07 13.58 -11.58
N GLU A 90 26.42 12.70 -10.63
CA GLU A 90 26.35 12.98 -9.20
C GLU A 90 27.28 14.14 -8.78
N GLN A 91 28.43 14.25 -9.42
CA GLN A 91 29.45 15.28 -9.14
C GLN A 91 29.33 16.52 -10.03
N TRP A 92 28.25 16.65 -10.81
CA TRP A 92 28.08 17.80 -11.68
C TRP A 92 27.90 19.09 -10.88
N THR A 93 28.66 20.12 -11.26
CA THR A 93 28.55 21.45 -10.67
C THR A 93 27.32 22.19 -11.21
N LEU A 94 26.91 23.24 -10.49
CA LEU A 94 25.77 24.06 -10.92
C LEU A 94 25.96 24.66 -12.31
N ASP A 95 27.18 25.05 -12.68
CA ASP A 95 27.44 25.66 -13.98
C ASP A 95 27.28 24.65 -15.14
N TRP A 96 27.59 23.37 -14.91
CA TRP A 96 27.29 22.32 -15.88
C TRP A 96 25.79 22.11 -16.03
N TRP A 97 25.03 22.11 -14.93
CA TRP A 97 23.56 22.02 -15.00
C TRP A 97 22.92 23.19 -15.75
N LYS A 98 23.45 24.42 -15.58
CA LYS A 98 22.97 25.60 -16.31
C LYS A 98 23.21 25.52 -17.82
N SER A 99 24.21 24.77 -18.26
CA SER A 99 24.51 24.62 -19.69
C SER A 99 23.58 23.66 -20.42
N VAL A 100 22.76 22.89 -19.69
CA VAL A 100 21.83 21.92 -20.27
C VAL A 100 20.53 22.61 -20.67
N LEU A 101 20.18 22.52 -21.96
CA LEU A 101 18.85 22.88 -22.45
C LEU A 101 17.89 21.70 -22.28
N TRP A 102 16.81 21.91 -21.53
CA TRP A 102 15.76 20.90 -21.30
C TRP A 102 14.54 21.20 -22.16
N SER A 103 13.97 20.18 -22.77
CA SER A 103 12.67 20.22 -23.44
C SER A 103 11.80 19.05 -22.97
N ASP A 104 10.50 19.29 -22.82
CA ASP A 104 9.50 18.27 -22.51
C ASP A 104 8.13 18.76 -22.98
N GLU A 105 7.20 17.84 -23.18
CA GLU A 105 5.80 18.13 -23.47
C GLU A 105 4.94 17.90 -22.23
N SER A 106 3.97 18.79 -21.99
CA SER A 106 3.08 18.69 -20.82
C SER A 106 1.62 18.70 -21.22
N LYS A 107 0.86 17.76 -20.67
CA LYS A 107 -0.60 17.69 -20.82
C LYS A 107 -1.29 18.46 -19.70
N PHE A 108 -2.19 19.37 -20.05
CA PHE A 108 -3.06 20.08 -19.11
C PHE A 108 -4.50 19.55 -19.25
N GLU A 109 -5.09 19.09 -18.14
CA GLU A 109 -6.46 18.58 -18.09
C GLU A 109 -7.35 19.50 -17.25
N ILE A 110 -8.49 19.93 -17.80
CA ILE A 110 -9.46 20.80 -17.10
C ILE A 110 -10.29 19.98 -16.09
N PHE A 111 -10.58 18.72 -16.40
CA PHE A 111 -11.35 17.81 -15.56
C PHE A 111 -10.57 16.51 -15.31
N GLY A 112 -9.52 16.60 -14.50
CA GLY A 112 -8.74 15.43 -14.09
C GLY A 112 -9.43 14.63 -12.98
N SER A 113 -9.59 13.32 -13.16
CA SER A 113 -10.05 12.43 -12.09
C SER A 113 -8.89 12.08 -11.15
N ASN A 114 -8.63 12.92 -10.16
CA ASN A 114 -7.55 12.67 -9.20
C ASN A 114 -8.01 11.74 -8.07
N ARG A 115 -8.24 10.47 -8.41
CA ARG A 115 -8.68 9.46 -7.43
C ARG A 115 -7.51 9.07 -6.51
N CYS A 116 -7.77 9.13 -5.21
CA CYS A 116 -6.88 8.61 -4.18
C CYS A 116 -7.14 7.10 -4.02
N VAL A 117 -6.09 6.29 -4.11
CA VAL A 117 -6.16 4.86 -3.80
C VAL A 117 -5.67 4.68 -2.37
N PHE A 118 -6.48 4.03 -1.55
CA PHE A 118 -6.10 3.68 -0.18
C PHE A 118 -5.50 2.28 -0.14
N VAL A 119 -4.39 2.15 0.57
CA VAL A 119 -3.72 0.88 0.88
C VAL A 119 -3.54 0.75 2.37
N ARG A 120 -3.58 -0.48 2.87
CA ARG A 120 -3.24 -0.83 4.24
C ARG A 120 -1.78 -1.21 4.29
N ARG A 121 -0.96 -0.50 5.06
CA ARG A 121 0.48 -0.81 5.19
C ARG A 121 1.02 -0.45 6.57
N ARG A 122 2.15 -1.05 6.94
CA ARG A 122 2.92 -0.67 8.13
C ARG A 122 3.74 0.59 7.85
N VAL A 123 4.29 1.17 8.91
CA VAL A 123 5.25 2.28 8.78
C VAL A 123 6.51 1.77 8.06
N GLY A 124 7.04 2.54 7.12
CA GLY A 124 8.23 2.19 6.32
C GLY A 124 7.94 1.43 5.01
N GLU A 125 6.76 0.82 4.87
CA GLU A 125 6.39 0.01 3.69
C GLU A 125 5.89 0.83 2.48
N TRP A 126 6.22 2.12 2.42
CA TRP A 126 5.61 3.04 1.47
C TRP A 126 6.05 2.84 0.01
N MET A 127 7.22 2.23 -0.19
CA MET A 127 7.81 1.97 -1.51
C MET A 127 7.69 0.49 -1.93
N ILE A 128 7.08 -0.37 -1.11
CA ILE A 128 6.83 -1.77 -1.49
C ILE A 128 5.89 -1.79 -2.70
N SER A 129 6.19 -2.62 -3.69
CA SER A 129 5.44 -2.72 -4.95
C SER A 129 3.92 -2.85 -4.73
N ALA A 130 3.51 -3.66 -3.76
CA ALA A 130 2.10 -3.87 -3.41
C ALA A 130 1.41 -2.64 -2.78
N CYS A 131 2.16 -1.67 -2.26
CA CYS A 131 1.67 -0.47 -1.57
C CYS A 131 1.70 0.79 -2.45
N VAL A 132 2.02 0.63 -3.74
CA VAL A 132 2.29 1.70 -4.70
C VAL A 132 1.35 1.52 -5.89
N VAL A 133 0.76 2.62 -6.34
CA VAL A 133 -0.01 2.63 -7.58
C VAL A 133 0.96 2.90 -8.74
N PRO A 134 1.14 1.94 -9.66
CA PRO A 134 1.93 2.16 -10.85
C PRO A 134 1.23 3.19 -11.74
N THR A 135 1.97 4.22 -12.16
CA THR A 135 1.54 5.17 -13.18
C THR A 135 2.24 4.84 -14.48
N ILE A 136 1.47 4.62 -15.54
CA ILE A 136 1.99 4.52 -16.90
C ILE A 136 1.99 5.94 -17.46
N LYS A 137 3.15 6.39 -17.94
CA LYS A 137 3.26 7.58 -18.76
C LYS A 137 3.22 7.13 -20.21
N HIS A 138 2.23 7.60 -20.95
CA HIS A 138 2.27 7.55 -22.40
C HIS A 138 3.15 8.73 -22.83
N GLY A 139 4.22 8.41 -23.55
CA GLY A 139 5.00 9.42 -24.26
C GLY A 139 4.31 9.78 -25.57
#